data_AF-K2IYA9-F1
#
_entry.id   AF-K2IYA9-F1
#
_cell.length_a   1.000
_cell.length_b   1.000
_cell.length_c   1.000
_cell.angle_alpha   90.00
_cell.angle_beta   90.00
_cell.angle_gamma   90.00
#
_symmetry.space_group_name_H-M   'P 1'
#
loop_
_entity.id
_entity.type
_entity.pdbx_description
1 polymer ?
#
loop_
_entity_poly.entity_id
_entity_poly.type
_entity_poly.pdbx_seq_one_letter_code
_entity_poly.pdbx_strand_id
1 'polypeptide(L)'
;MRYLLLTLAGLLSACSNHPWTVKHEVLNAVGIAIVAEQPGKTEAERQRQAMEASKVLAYKELAEQLYGVSLTTYGRVEQGRLRMDEGELRTEGVVRGAEVLRSYQLDGRYITEVRLDTERMANLQETQLAPAGMAMPGTKVVRGF
;
A
#
# COMPACT_ATOMS: atom_id res chain seq x y z
N MET A 1 -36.98 -12.11 -43.91
CA MET A 1 -36.76 -12.90 -42.67
C MET A 1 -35.36 -13.51 -42.56
N ARG A 2 -34.81 -14.16 -43.61
CA ARG A 2 -33.47 -14.80 -43.54
C ARG A 2 -32.28 -13.83 -43.37
N TYR A 3 -32.37 -12.62 -43.93
CA TYR A 3 -31.35 -11.57 -43.77
C TYR A 3 -31.42 -10.81 -42.44
N LEU A 4 -32.57 -10.87 -41.76
CA LEU A 4 -32.77 -10.21 -40.46
C LEU A 4 -32.04 -10.95 -39.33
N LEU A 5 -31.85 -12.26 -39.48
CA LEU A 5 -31.03 -13.08 -38.57
C LEU A 5 -29.53 -12.88 -38.79
N LEU A 6 -29.09 -12.58 -40.02
CA LEU A 6 -27.66 -12.36 -40.34
C LEU A 6 -27.14 -11.01 -39.84
N THR A 7 -27.97 -9.96 -39.81
CA THR A 7 -27.57 -8.65 -39.28
C THR A 7 -27.47 -8.63 -37.76
N LEU A 8 -28.26 -9.45 -37.05
CA LEU A 8 -28.24 -9.52 -35.58
C LEU A 8 -26.98 -10.21 -35.04
N ALA A 9 -26.42 -11.17 -35.78
CA ALA A 9 -25.18 -11.87 -35.38
C ALA A 9 -23.93 -10.97 -35.46
N GLY A 10 -23.92 -9.93 -36.30
CA GLY A 10 -22.80 -9.00 -36.44
C GLY A 10 -22.64 -8.01 -35.28
N LEU A 11 -23.70 -7.78 -34.50
CA LEU A 11 -23.71 -6.81 -33.40
C LEU A 11 -23.10 -7.35 -32.09
N LEU A 12 -22.92 -8.68 -31.94
CA LEU A 12 -22.35 -9.27 -30.72
C LEU A 12 -20.81 -9.40 -30.75
N SER A 13 -20.14 -9.14 -31.87
CA SER A 13 -18.67 -9.23 -31.97
C SER A 13 -17.92 -7.97 -31.52
N ALA A 14 -18.61 -6.94 -31.04
CA ALA A 14 -18.00 -5.65 -30.66
C ALA A 14 -17.43 -5.58 -29.24
N CYS A 15 -17.59 -6.63 -28.41
CA CYS A 15 -16.91 -6.69 -27.10
C CYS A 15 -15.45 -7.14 -27.27
N SER A 16 -14.62 -6.31 -27.91
CA SER A 16 -13.17 -6.50 -27.88
C SER A 16 -12.64 -6.00 -26.53
N ASN A 17 -12.01 -6.89 -25.77
CA ASN A 17 -11.34 -6.61 -24.51
C ASN A 17 -10.48 -5.34 -24.63
N HIS A 18 -10.86 -4.27 -23.94
CA HIS A 18 -9.97 -3.13 -23.76
C HIS A 18 -8.83 -3.60 -22.85
N PRO A 19 -7.56 -3.60 -23.29
CA PRO A 19 -6.46 -3.97 -22.42
C PRO A 19 -6.41 -2.94 -21.29
N TRP A 20 -6.64 -3.40 -20.06
CA TRP A 20 -6.36 -2.60 -18.88
C TRP A 20 -4.84 -2.38 -18.84
N THR A 21 -4.39 -1.24 -19.35
CA THR A 21 -3.00 -0.82 -19.13
C THR A 21 -2.85 -0.61 -17.64
N VAL A 22 -2.12 -1.50 -16.96
CA VAL A 22 -1.70 -1.28 -15.58
C VAL A 22 -0.83 -0.03 -15.61
N LYS A 23 -1.42 1.11 -15.28
CA LYS A 23 -0.70 2.37 -15.23
C LYS A 23 0.17 2.30 -14.00
N HIS A 24 1.46 2.21 -14.22
CA HIS A 24 2.40 2.25 -13.14
C HIS A 24 2.44 3.65 -12.54
N GLU A 25 2.22 3.71 -11.24
CA GLU A 25 2.04 4.94 -10.49
C GLU A 25 3.01 4.93 -9.31
N VAL A 26 3.60 6.10 -9.09
CA VAL A 26 4.44 6.33 -7.93
C VAL A 26 3.55 6.94 -6.86
N LEU A 27 3.32 6.19 -5.79
CA LEU A 27 2.57 6.67 -4.62
C LEU A 27 3.53 7.29 -3.60
N ASN A 28 3.12 8.38 -2.97
CA ASN A 28 3.87 9.05 -1.92
C ASN A 28 2.93 9.32 -0.74
N ALA A 29 3.44 9.14 0.48
CA ALA A 29 2.68 9.37 1.70
C ALA A 29 3.55 9.98 2.79
N VAL A 30 2.91 10.71 3.71
CA VAL A 30 3.58 11.48 4.77
C VAL A 30 2.89 11.24 6.12
N GLY A 31 3.61 10.60 7.03
CA GLY A 31 3.14 10.41 8.40
C GLY A 31 3.73 11.44 9.35
N ILE A 32 2.89 12.02 10.20
CA ILE A 32 3.27 13.06 11.17
C ILE A 32 2.86 12.62 12.57
N ALA A 33 3.77 12.69 13.54
CA ALA A 33 3.46 12.43 14.94
C ALA A 33 4.06 13.50 15.86
N ILE A 34 3.27 14.01 16.80
CA ILE A 34 3.69 15.05 17.74
C ILE A 34 4.34 14.39 18.95
N VAL A 35 5.58 14.78 19.28
CA VAL A 35 6.37 14.21 20.39
C VAL A 35 5.66 14.39 21.73
N ALA A 36 5.06 15.56 21.95
CA ALA A 36 4.38 15.89 23.20
C ALA A 36 3.14 15.00 23.47
N GLU A 37 2.52 14.45 22.43
CA GLU A 37 1.33 13.59 22.51
C GLU A 37 1.68 12.12 22.69
N GLN A 38 2.94 11.74 22.50
CA GLN A 38 3.35 10.34 22.60
C GLN A 38 3.45 9.88 24.05
N PRO A 39 3.10 8.62 24.33
CA PRO A 39 3.35 8.01 25.63
C PRO A 39 4.85 7.86 25.86
N GLY A 40 5.31 8.09 27.09
CA GLY A 40 6.70 7.89 27.47
C GLY A 40 7.02 8.62 28.77
N LYS A 41 7.88 8.01 29.60
CA LYS A 41 8.31 8.59 30.87
C LYS A 41 9.42 9.63 30.68
N THR A 42 10.16 9.51 29.60
CA THR A 42 11.29 10.39 29.28
C THR A 42 11.10 11.05 27.92
N GLU A 43 11.76 12.18 27.71
CA GLU A 43 11.73 12.88 26.42
C GLU A 43 12.26 12.00 25.28
N ALA A 44 13.36 11.28 25.52
CA ALA A 44 13.92 10.34 24.55
C ALA A 44 12.93 9.21 24.19
N GLU A 45 12.19 8.70 25.17
CA GLU A 45 11.17 7.68 24.93
C GLU A 45 10.02 8.22 24.07
N ARG A 46 9.52 9.44 24.38
CA ARG A 46 8.50 10.11 23.57
C ARG A 46 8.98 10.39 22.14
N GLN A 47 10.24 10.78 21.96
CA GLN A 47 10.82 10.99 20.65
C GLN A 47 10.92 9.70 19.84
N ARG A 48 11.36 8.59 20.45
CA ARG A 48 11.38 7.28 19.79
C ARG A 48 9.97 6.84 19.38
N GLN A 49 9.00 7.00 20.27
CA GLN A 49 7.60 6.69 19.99
C GLN A 49 7.03 7.56 18.87
N ALA A 50 7.39 8.85 18.83
CA ALA A 50 6.94 9.76 17.78
C ALA A 50 7.53 9.39 16.43
N MET A 51 8.81 9.02 16.40
CA MET A 51 9.45 8.51 15.20
C MET A 51 8.72 7.26 14.68
N GLU A 52 8.44 6.29 15.55
CA GLU A 52 7.71 5.06 15.21
C GLU A 52 6.28 5.33 14.74
N ALA A 53 5.53 6.16 15.48
CA ALA A 53 4.17 6.55 15.12
C ALA A 53 4.12 7.28 13.77
N SER A 54 5.06 8.21 13.52
CA SER A 54 5.13 8.92 12.23
C SER A 54 5.35 7.95 11.08
N LYS A 55 6.18 6.91 11.27
CA LYS A 55 6.41 5.88 10.27
C LYS A 55 5.15 5.07 10.02
N VAL A 56 4.46 4.62 11.07
CA VAL A 56 3.21 3.84 10.93
C VAL A 56 2.14 4.64 10.18
N LEU A 57 1.98 5.92 10.50
CA LEU A 57 1.02 6.80 9.82
C LEU A 57 1.35 6.96 8.33
N ALA A 58 2.64 7.09 7.98
CA ALA A 58 3.07 7.19 6.58
C ALA A 58 2.72 5.91 5.80
N TYR A 59 2.96 4.74 6.38
CA TYR A 59 2.60 3.46 5.76
C TYR A 59 1.07 3.25 5.70
N LYS A 60 0.31 3.75 6.68
CA LYS A 60 -1.15 3.71 6.66
C LYS A 60 -1.70 4.52 5.48
N GLU A 61 -1.29 5.78 5.35
CA GLU A 61 -1.72 6.63 4.24
C GLU A 61 -1.30 6.02 2.89
N LEU A 62 -0.10 5.45 2.81
CA LEU A 62 0.35 4.75 1.60
C LEU A 62 -0.54 3.56 1.26
N ALA A 63 -0.93 2.76 2.25
CA ALA A 63 -1.83 1.63 2.07
C ALA A 63 -3.24 2.08 1.68
N GLU A 64 -3.74 3.17 2.26
CA GLU A 64 -5.00 3.81 1.89
C GLU A 64 -5.02 4.21 0.42
N GLN A 65 -3.95 4.88 -0.04
CA GLN A 65 -3.78 5.24 -1.46
C GLN A 65 -3.69 3.98 -2.35
N LEU A 66 -2.90 2.98 -1.95
CA LEU A 66 -2.67 1.76 -2.73
C LEU A 66 -3.96 0.93 -2.91
N TYR A 67 -4.72 0.76 -1.84
CA TYR A 67 -5.96 -0.04 -1.86
C TYR A 67 -7.20 0.79 -2.23
N GLY A 68 -7.06 2.12 -2.37
CA GLY A 68 -8.18 3.02 -2.65
C GLY A 68 -9.21 3.08 -1.51
N VAL A 69 -8.76 2.92 -0.27
CA VAL A 69 -9.63 2.94 0.93
C VAL A 69 -9.25 4.12 1.82
N SER A 70 -10.21 4.69 2.55
CA SER A 70 -9.95 5.74 3.55
C SER A 70 -10.41 5.25 4.92
N LEU A 71 -9.52 5.16 5.91
CA LEU A 71 -9.93 4.82 7.28
C LEU A 71 -10.32 6.10 8.03
N THR A 72 -11.59 6.47 7.94
CA THR A 72 -12.17 7.54 8.75
C THR A 72 -12.67 6.98 10.07
N THR A 73 -11.97 7.24 11.18
CA THR A 73 -12.39 6.82 12.52
C THR A 73 -13.44 7.79 13.08
N TYR A 74 -14.72 7.42 13.06
CA TYR A 74 -15.79 8.18 13.72
C TYR A 74 -15.98 7.69 15.16
N GLY A 75 -15.38 8.37 16.13
CA GLY A 75 -15.56 8.06 17.54
C GLY A 75 -16.53 9.02 18.24
N ARG A 76 -17.73 8.54 18.61
CA ARG A 76 -18.48 9.09 19.75
C ARG A 76 -18.98 7.92 20.61
N VAL A 77 -18.46 7.87 21.83
CA VAL A 77 -18.79 6.90 22.87
C VAL A 77 -20.10 7.32 23.53
N GLU A 78 -21.15 6.48 23.47
CA GLU A 78 -22.20 6.44 24.50
C GLU A 78 -22.70 5.00 24.69
N GLN A 79 -22.70 4.59 25.96
CA GLN A 79 -23.36 3.42 26.57
C GLN A 79 -23.73 2.26 25.64
N GLY A 80 -22.74 1.44 25.31
CA GLY A 80 -23.03 0.21 24.58
C GLY A 80 -21.79 -0.53 24.15
N ARG A 81 -20.78 -0.62 25.03
CA ARG A 81 -19.62 -1.53 24.94
C ARG A 81 -19.16 -1.83 23.50
N LEU A 82 -18.92 -0.80 22.70
CA LEU A 82 -18.08 -0.92 21.53
C LEU A 82 -16.65 -1.06 22.08
N ARG A 83 -16.29 -2.28 22.45
CA ARG A 83 -14.89 -2.69 22.32
C ARG A 83 -14.64 -2.62 20.83
N MET A 84 -14.25 -1.45 20.34
CA MET A 84 -13.24 -1.45 19.31
C MET A 84 -12.07 -2.10 20.04
N ASP A 85 -11.93 -3.41 19.87
CA ASP A 85 -10.59 -3.95 19.87
C ASP A 85 -9.89 -3.02 18.87
N GLU A 86 -9.03 -2.13 19.38
CA GLU A 86 -7.82 -1.71 18.68
C GLU A 86 -7.07 -3.01 18.45
N GLY A 87 -7.63 -3.82 17.54
CA GLY A 87 -7.30 -5.20 17.35
C GLY A 87 -5.97 -5.10 16.69
N GLU A 88 -4.93 -5.21 17.52
CA GLU A 88 -3.60 -5.67 17.20
C GLU A 88 -3.39 -5.48 15.70
N LEU A 89 -3.22 -4.21 15.28
CA LEU A 89 -2.90 -3.91 13.90
C LEU A 89 -1.50 -4.47 13.76
N ARG A 90 -1.43 -5.78 13.50
CA ARG A 90 -0.20 -6.52 13.39
C ARG A 90 0.60 -5.73 12.38
N THR A 91 1.69 -5.16 12.86
CA THR A 91 2.68 -4.39 12.10
C THR A 91 3.46 -5.33 11.18
N GLU A 92 2.74 -6.20 10.48
CA GLU A 92 3.25 -7.20 9.55
C GLU A 92 3.02 -6.74 8.10
N GLY A 93 2.12 -5.77 7.91
CA GLY A 93 1.93 -5.08 6.64
C GLY A 93 2.98 -3.99 6.39
N VAL A 94 4.26 -4.36 6.29
CA VAL A 94 5.20 -3.51 5.55
C VAL A 94 4.68 -3.50 4.12
N VAL A 95 4.20 -2.36 3.63
CA VAL A 95 3.85 -2.20 2.20
C VAL A 95 5.10 -2.58 1.40
N ARG A 96 5.11 -3.79 0.85
CA ARG A 96 6.33 -4.37 0.28
C ARG A 96 6.72 -3.60 -0.96
N GLY A 97 7.98 -3.19 -1.04
CA GLY A 97 8.48 -2.32 -2.10
C GLY A 97 8.38 -0.82 -1.80
N ALA A 98 7.82 -0.43 -0.64
CA ALA A 98 7.83 0.96 -0.21
C ALA A 98 9.16 1.35 0.45
N GLU A 99 9.70 2.49 0.04
CA GLU A 99 10.99 3.03 0.49
C GLU A 99 10.75 4.28 1.36
N VAL A 100 11.43 4.35 2.50
CA VAL A 100 11.45 5.55 3.34
C VAL A 100 12.42 6.54 2.73
N LEU A 101 11.92 7.68 2.24
CA LEU A 101 12.75 8.72 1.64
C LEU A 101 13.51 9.50 2.71
N ARG A 102 12.81 9.90 3.78
CA ARG A 102 13.38 10.66 4.89
C ARG A 102 12.49 10.59 6.12
N SER A 103 13.14 10.71 7.27
CA SER A 103 12.49 10.89 8.57
C SER A 103 13.25 11.94 9.34
N TYR A 104 12.55 13.00 9.76
CA TYR A 104 13.16 14.16 10.42
C TYR A 104 12.20 14.78 11.43
N GLN A 105 12.77 15.53 12.37
CA GLN A 105 12.01 16.29 13.36
C GLN A 105 11.87 17.74 12.92
N LEU A 106 10.66 18.29 13.01
CA LEU A 106 10.34 19.69 12.76
C LEU A 106 9.29 20.16 13.77
N ASP A 107 9.56 21.26 14.48
CA ASP A 107 8.63 21.89 15.43
C ASP A 107 7.99 20.93 16.45
N GLY A 108 8.81 20.05 17.05
CA GLY A 108 8.34 19.08 18.04
C GLY A 108 7.52 17.92 17.45
N ARG A 109 7.56 17.74 16.13
CA ARG A 109 6.87 16.66 15.40
C ARG A 109 7.89 15.85 14.62
N TYR A 110 7.68 14.55 14.53
CA TYR A 110 8.39 13.70 13.58
C TYR A 110 7.57 13.59 12.30
N ILE A 111 8.26 13.76 11.18
CA ILE A 111 7.71 13.66 9.83
C ILE A 111 8.46 12.56 9.11
N THR A 112 7.72 11.59 8.56
CA THR A 112 8.27 10.48 7.79
C THR A 112 7.62 10.45 6.42
N GLU A 113 8.44 10.48 5.37
CA GLU A 113 8.01 10.45 3.97
C GLU A 113 8.36 9.11 3.35
N VAL A 114 7.37 8.46 2.73
CA VAL A 114 7.52 7.15 2.09
C VAL A 114 7.05 7.20 0.63
N ARG A 115 7.64 6.34 -0.19
CA ARG A 115 7.33 6.21 -1.61
C ARG A 115 7.15 4.75 -1.99
N LEU A 116 6.17 4.45 -2.83
CA LEU A 116 6.00 3.14 -3.46
C LEU A 116 6.02 3.30 -4.98
N ASP A 117 6.80 2.44 -5.63
CA ASP A 117 6.75 2.24 -7.07
C ASP A 117 5.96 0.95 -7.34
N THR A 118 4.79 1.07 -7.97
CA THR A 118 3.91 -0.08 -8.21
C THR A 118 4.47 -1.06 -9.23
N GLU A 119 5.40 -0.65 -10.11
CA GLU A 119 6.14 -1.58 -11.01
C GLU A 119 6.98 -2.54 -10.18
N ARG A 120 7.74 -1.96 -9.24
CA ARG A 120 8.67 -2.71 -8.40
C ARG A 120 7.93 -3.68 -7.49
N MET A 121 6.76 -3.28 -6.98
CA MET A 121 5.89 -4.17 -6.20
C MET A 121 5.37 -5.35 -7.02
N ALA A 122 4.88 -5.13 -8.25
CA ALA A 122 4.36 -6.21 -9.10
C ALA A 122 5.44 -7.26 -9.40
N ASN A 123 6.67 -6.82 -9.69
CA ASN A 123 7.82 -7.70 -9.90
C ASN A 123 8.17 -8.56 -8.66
N LEU A 124 8.01 -8.00 -7.46
CA LEU A 124 8.22 -8.75 -6.20
C LEU A 124 7.15 -9.83 -5.97
N GLN A 125 5.90 -9.61 -6.42
CA GLN A 125 4.82 -10.60 -6.34
C GLN A 125 5.02 -11.75 -7.33
N GLU A 126 5.42 -11.46 -8.57
CA GLU A 126 5.62 -12.49 -9.60
C GLU A 126 6.78 -13.45 -9.23
N THR A 127 7.83 -12.94 -8.58
CA THR A 127 8.93 -13.75 -8.04
C THR A 127 8.48 -14.74 -6.95
N GLN A 128 7.45 -14.40 -6.17
CA GLN A 128 6.94 -15.24 -5.07
C GLN A 128 5.88 -16.24 -5.51
N LEU A 129 5.12 -15.92 -6.56
CA LEU A 129 4.09 -16.79 -7.14
C LEU A 129 4.66 -17.80 -8.14
N ALA A 130 5.93 -17.65 -8.56
CA ALA A 130 6.61 -18.64 -9.37
C ALA A 130 6.70 -19.97 -8.60
N PRO A 131 6.02 -21.06 -9.05
CA PRO A 131 6.16 -22.35 -8.41
C PRO A 131 7.62 -22.79 -8.52
N ALA A 132 8.20 -23.17 -7.39
CA ALA A 132 9.52 -23.77 -7.29
C ALA A 132 9.57 -25.05 -8.15
N GLY A 133 9.82 -24.92 -9.45
CA GLY A 133 9.78 -26.03 -10.39
C GLY A 133 9.67 -25.70 -11.87
N MET A 134 9.27 -24.49 -12.28
CA MET A 134 9.23 -24.14 -13.71
C MET A 134 10.41 -23.24 -14.09
N ALA A 135 11.56 -23.85 -14.36
CA ALA A 135 12.64 -23.18 -15.08
C ALA A 135 12.14 -22.83 -16.49
N MET A 136 11.97 -21.54 -16.78
CA MET A 136 11.74 -21.06 -18.15
C MET A 136 13.03 -21.24 -18.96
N PRO A 137 12.99 -21.85 -20.15
CA PRO A 137 14.17 -21.92 -21.02
C PRO A 137 14.40 -20.55 -21.64
N GLY A 138 15.41 -19.80 -21.16
CA GLY A 138 15.90 -18.63 -21.89
C GLY A 138 16.58 -17.52 -21.09
N THR A 139 16.45 -17.47 -19.76
CA THR A 139 17.15 -16.42 -19.00
C THR A 139 18.59 -16.87 -18.70
N LYS A 140 19.53 -16.39 -19.53
CA LYS A 140 20.95 -16.38 -19.15
C LYS A 140 21.08 -15.60 -17.85
N VAL A 141 21.21 -16.32 -16.74
CA VAL A 141 21.69 -15.79 -15.48
C VAL A 141 23.11 -15.29 -15.75
N VAL A 142 23.28 -13.98 -15.88
CA VAL A 142 24.60 -13.35 -15.79
C VAL A 142 25.04 -13.51 -14.33
N ARG A 143 25.76 -14.60 -14.04
CA ARG A 143 26.52 -14.72 -12.81
C ARG A 143 27.75 -13.81 -12.96
N GLY A 144 27.81 -12.80 -12.12
CA GLY A 144 28.97 -11.94 -12.00
C GLY A 144 30.22 -12.74 -11.58
N PHE A 145 31.32 -12.44 -12.25
CA PHE A 145 32.58 -12.02 -11.65
C PHE A 145 33.01 -10.74 -12.34
#